data_AF-A0A0U1WYR0-F1
#
_entry.id   AF-A0A0U1WYR0-F1
#
_cell.length_a   1.000
_cell.length_b   1.000
_cell.length_c   1.000
_cell.angle_alpha   90.00
_cell.angle_beta   90.00
_cell.angle_gamma   90.00
#
_symmetry.space_group_name_H-M   'P 1'
#
loop_
_entity.id
_entity.type
_entity.pdbx_description
1 polymer ?
#
loop_
_entity_poly.entity_id
_entity_poly.type
_entity_poly.pdbx_seq_one_letter_code
_entity_poly.pdbx_strand_id
1 'polypeptide(L)'
;MAASRCTTHDMAMHGGTKLSGSLAAAQWRLVRQGYGGDEVKKWLNVGTECCLRKAIIDIHAFAMDIVCARRQSSSVQDRDDVLSRFVASDEHNDEVLRDIVLSFLIAGRETTSSGLSWFFWLLSSQPDVMACITNEVRALIDTARIIAKHASISISFMLNKALKMYHWCSAALHIGDTSRFI
;
A
#
# COMPACT_ATOMS: atom_id res chain seq x y z
N MET A 1 11.79 -43.39 -11.49
CA MET A 1 10.65 -42.59 -10.99
C MET A 1 10.83 -42.41 -9.49
N ALA A 2 10.84 -41.14 -9.04
CA ALA A 2 10.52 -40.60 -7.72
C ALA A 2 11.00 -41.34 -6.44
N ALA A 3 11.46 -40.70 -5.38
CA ALA A 3 11.80 -39.33 -5.05
C ALA A 3 12.31 -39.48 -3.60
N SER A 4 13.53 -39.01 -3.37
CA SER A 4 14.10 -38.82 -2.04
C SER A 4 13.13 -38.03 -1.14
N ARG A 5 12.86 -38.55 0.05
CA ARG A 5 12.24 -37.78 1.13
C ARG A 5 13.08 -37.96 2.38
N CYS A 6 14.01 -37.03 2.51
CA CYS A 6 14.82 -36.76 3.69
C CYS A 6 13.88 -36.28 4.81
N THR A 7 13.63 -37.13 5.80
CA THR A 7 12.89 -36.77 7.02
C THR A 7 13.85 -36.16 8.02
N THR A 8 13.73 -34.83 8.15
CA THR A 8 13.90 -34.04 9.38
C THR A 8 14.85 -34.59 10.43
N HIS A 9 16.03 -33.98 10.45
CA HIS A 9 16.97 -33.96 11.55
C HIS A 9 16.28 -33.75 12.91
N ASP A 10 16.47 -34.75 13.77
CA ASP A 10 16.35 -34.66 15.22
C ASP A 10 17.19 -33.47 15.75
N MET A 11 16.51 -32.53 16.41
CA MET A 11 17.12 -31.66 17.41
C MET A 11 16.48 -31.96 18.76
N ALA A 12 17.01 -33.02 19.40
CA ALA A 12 16.81 -33.28 20.80
C ALA A 12 17.49 -32.18 21.63
N MET A 13 16.70 -31.33 22.29
CA MET A 13 17.17 -30.49 23.39
C MET A 13 16.79 -31.16 24.71
N HIS A 14 17.83 -31.55 25.45
CA HIS A 14 17.79 -32.14 26.78
C HIS A 14 17.13 -31.24 27.85
N GLY A 15 16.32 -31.85 28.72
CA GLY A 15 16.50 -31.74 30.18
C GLY A 15 15.72 -30.68 30.99
N GLY A 16 14.78 -31.15 31.83
CA GLY A 16 14.30 -30.51 33.07
C GLY A 16 13.32 -29.35 32.91
N THR A 17 12.14 -29.26 33.54
CA THR A 17 11.77 -29.61 34.91
C THR A 17 10.24 -29.82 35.02
N LYS A 18 9.81 -30.92 35.64
CA LYS A 18 8.40 -31.29 35.89
C LYS A 18 7.78 -30.58 37.10
N LEU A 19 7.89 -29.24 37.19
CA LEU A 19 7.28 -28.47 38.30
C LEU A 19 6.49 -27.22 37.85
N SER A 20 6.39 -26.94 36.55
CA SER A 20 5.74 -25.74 36.00
C SER A 20 4.22 -25.87 35.71
N GLY A 21 3.51 -26.81 36.34
CA GLY A 21 2.06 -26.96 36.16
C GLY A 21 1.23 -26.15 37.17
N SER A 22 1.70 -26.04 38.41
CA SER A 22 0.87 -25.51 39.51
C SER A 22 0.94 -23.99 39.66
N LEU A 23 2.06 -23.34 39.31
CA LEU A 23 2.18 -21.88 39.38
C LEU A 23 1.48 -21.19 38.21
N ALA A 24 1.56 -21.76 37.00
CA ALA A 24 0.88 -21.20 35.82
C ALA A 24 -0.64 -21.16 36.01
N ALA A 25 -1.24 -22.22 36.59
CA ALA A 25 -2.67 -22.25 36.89
C ALA A 25 -3.11 -21.26 37.98
N ALA A 26 -2.22 -20.95 38.94
CA ALA A 26 -2.47 -19.95 39.97
C ALA A 26 -2.37 -18.51 39.43
N GLN A 27 -1.45 -18.27 38.49
CA GLN A 27 -1.21 -16.96 37.89
C GLN A 27 -2.40 -16.48 37.04
N TRP A 28 -3.08 -17.40 36.32
CA TRP A 28 -4.29 -17.07 35.56
C TRP A 28 -5.51 -16.75 36.44
N ARG A 29 -5.49 -17.11 37.73
CA ARG A 29 -6.62 -16.86 38.65
C ARG A 29 -6.67 -15.41 39.13
N LEU A 30 -5.52 -14.73 39.21
CA LEU A 30 -5.43 -13.32 39.60
C LEU A 30 -5.80 -12.36 38.47
N VAL A 31 -5.48 -12.70 37.21
CA VAL A 31 -5.89 -11.90 36.04
C VAL A 31 -7.42 -11.85 35.88
N ARG A 32 -8.14 -12.86 36.35
CA ARG A 32 -9.61 -12.93 36.27
C ARG A 32 -10.34 -12.04 37.29
N GLN A 33 -9.69 -11.57 38.36
CA GLN A 33 -10.36 -10.76 39.39
C GLN A 33 -10.34 -9.23 39.12
N GLY A 34 -9.72 -8.77 38.04
CA GLY A 34 -9.66 -7.35 37.67
C GLY A 34 -10.68 -6.87 36.62
N TYR A 35 -11.47 -7.77 36.02
CA TYR A 35 -12.35 -7.50 34.87
C TYR A 35 -13.85 -7.58 35.26
N GLY A 36 -14.22 -6.93 36.38
CA GLY A 36 -15.61 -6.88 36.87
C GLY A 36 -16.40 -5.64 36.44
N GLY A 37 -15.75 -4.68 35.75
CA GLY A 37 -16.34 -3.37 35.41
C GLY A 37 -16.85 -3.24 33.97
N ASP A 38 -16.66 -4.26 33.14
CA ASP A 38 -16.86 -4.14 31.68
C ASP A 38 -18.34 -4.26 31.30
N GLU A 39 -19.12 -5.04 32.04
CA GLU A 39 -20.57 -5.17 31.86
C GLU A 39 -21.32 -3.91 32.31
N VAL A 40 -20.85 -3.22 33.36
CA VAL A 40 -21.45 -1.98 33.87
C VAL A 40 -21.13 -0.80 32.95
N LYS A 41 -19.92 -0.75 32.38
CA LYS A 41 -19.57 0.25 31.35
C LYS A 41 -20.41 0.08 30.08
N LYS A 42 -20.61 -1.16 29.61
CA LYS A 42 -21.51 -1.51 28.48
C LYS A 42 -22.96 -1.07 28.70
N TRP A 43 -23.41 -1.05 29.95
CA TRP A 43 -24.78 -0.66 30.30
C TRP A 43 -24.97 0.85 30.40
N LEU A 44 -23.89 1.60 30.70
CA LEU A 44 -23.97 3.04 30.93
C LEU A 44 -23.74 3.90 29.68
N ASN A 45 -23.24 3.37 28.55
CA ASN A 45 -22.99 4.13 27.31
C ASN A 45 -22.22 5.46 27.53
N VAL A 46 -21.40 5.54 28.59
CA VAL A 46 -20.59 6.71 28.92
C VAL A 46 -19.11 6.40 28.68
N GLY A 47 -18.41 7.28 27.97
CA GLY A 47 -16.97 7.18 27.73
C GLY A 47 -16.62 6.34 26.50
N THR A 48 -15.74 5.34 26.67
CA THR A 48 -15.12 4.54 25.58
C THR A 48 -16.10 3.79 24.71
N GLU A 49 -17.26 3.39 25.24
CA GLU A 49 -18.30 2.69 24.46
C GLU A 49 -19.01 3.62 23.46
N CYS A 50 -19.26 4.88 23.85
CA CYS A 50 -19.82 5.89 22.95
C CYS A 50 -18.83 6.20 21.81
N CYS A 51 -17.53 6.31 22.13
CA CYS A 51 -16.48 6.47 21.12
C CYS A 51 -16.40 5.28 20.16
N LEU A 52 -16.49 4.04 20.67
CA LEU A 52 -16.52 2.83 19.85
C LEU A 52 -17.74 2.82 18.93
N ARG A 53 -18.92 3.10 19.47
CA ARG A 53 -20.17 3.17 18.68
C ARG A 53 -20.06 4.22 17.57
N LYS A 54 -19.51 5.39 17.87
CA LYS A 54 -19.28 6.45 16.87
C LYS A 54 -18.29 6.00 15.79
N ALA A 55 -17.16 5.40 16.19
CA ALA A 55 -16.18 4.88 15.25
C ALA A 55 -16.76 3.78 14.34
N ILE A 56 -17.60 2.90 14.87
CA ILE A 56 -18.32 1.89 14.08
C ILE A 56 -19.22 2.58 13.05
N ILE A 57 -20.04 3.54 13.47
CA ILE A 57 -20.93 4.29 12.55
C ILE A 57 -20.11 4.97 11.45
N ASP A 58 -19.03 5.65 11.81
CA ASP A 58 -18.18 6.38 10.85
C ASP A 58 -17.54 5.42 9.83
N ILE A 59 -17.06 4.25 10.28
CA ILE A 59 -16.46 3.24 9.39
C ILE A 59 -17.52 2.61 8.47
N HIS A 60 -18.73 2.33 8.97
CA HIS A 60 -19.82 1.83 8.15
C HIS A 60 -20.26 2.86 7.11
N ALA A 61 -20.33 4.15 7.47
CA ALA A 61 -20.63 5.24 6.53
C ALA A 61 -19.55 5.35 5.45
N PHE A 62 -18.28 5.34 5.85
CA PHE A 62 -17.15 5.37 4.92
C PHE A 62 -17.15 4.17 3.95
N ALA A 63 -17.41 2.96 4.45
CA ALA A 63 -17.53 1.78 3.61
C ALA A 63 -18.70 1.91 2.61
N MET A 64 -19.80 2.54 3.02
CA MET A 64 -20.92 2.80 2.11
C MET A 64 -20.62 3.85 1.07
N ASP A 65 -19.89 4.91 1.41
CA ASP A 65 -19.46 5.90 0.44
C ASP A 65 -18.58 5.26 -0.66
N ILE A 66 -17.70 4.33 -0.30
CA ILE A 66 -16.88 3.57 -1.27
C ILE A 66 -17.76 2.78 -2.23
N VAL A 67 -18.74 2.04 -1.69
CA VAL A 67 -19.67 1.23 -2.49
C VAL A 67 -20.50 2.09 -3.43
N CYS A 68 -21.07 3.19 -2.93
CA CYS A 68 -21.87 4.12 -3.73
C CYS A 68 -21.03 4.77 -4.83
N ALA A 69 -19.81 5.22 -4.51
CA ALA A 69 -18.89 5.80 -5.48
C ALA A 69 -18.56 4.81 -6.61
N ARG A 70 -18.30 3.55 -6.28
CA ARG A 70 -17.99 2.50 -7.26
C ARG A 70 -19.19 2.11 -8.13
N ARG A 71 -20.40 2.06 -7.56
CA ARG A 71 -21.65 1.84 -8.33
C ARG A 71 -21.90 2.98 -9.33
N GLN A 72 -21.67 4.23 -8.95
CA GLN A 72 -21.87 5.40 -9.82
C GLN A 72 -20.80 5.51 -10.92
N SER A 73 -19.58 5.03 -10.66
CA SER A 73 -18.46 5.06 -11.61
C SER A 73 -18.44 3.89 -12.60
N SER A 74 -19.51 3.09 -12.70
CA SER A 74 -19.66 1.89 -13.54
C SER A 74 -19.61 2.18 -15.05
N SER A 75 -18.56 2.83 -15.52
CA SER A 75 -18.14 2.82 -16.91
C SER A 75 -17.40 1.51 -17.19
N VAL A 76 -17.59 0.95 -18.38
CA VAL A 76 -17.16 -0.40 -18.78
C VAL A 76 -15.64 -0.65 -18.66
N GLN A 77 -14.84 0.40 -18.45
CA GLN A 77 -13.38 0.33 -18.35
C GLN A 77 -12.82 0.04 -16.95
N ASP A 78 -13.62 0.11 -15.88
CA ASP A 78 -13.14 0.02 -14.49
C ASP A 78 -13.34 -1.38 -13.85
N ARG A 79 -13.36 -2.43 -14.68
CA ARG A 79 -13.63 -3.82 -14.23
C ARG A 79 -12.42 -4.56 -13.66
N ASP A 80 -11.27 -3.90 -13.57
CA ASP A 80 -10.01 -4.54 -13.16
C ASP A 80 -9.84 -4.61 -11.64
N ASP A 81 -10.59 -3.83 -10.86
CA ASP A 81 -10.49 -3.88 -9.42
C ASP A 81 -11.44 -4.93 -8.78
N VAL A 82 -10.98 -5.49 -7.67
CA VAL A 82 -11.67 -6.56 -6.92
C VAL A 82 -13.07 -6.14 -6.48
N LEU A 83 -13.25 -4.90 -6.03
CA LEU A 83 -14.54 -4.36 -5.57
C LEU A 83 -15.50 -4.11 -6.73
N SER A 84 -15.02 -3.62 -7.88
CA SER A 84 -15.82 -3.45 -9.09
C SER A 84 -16.36 -4.77 -9.63
N ARG A 85 -15.63 -5.89 -9.46
CA ARG A 85 -16.14 -7.23 -9.76
C ARG A 85 -17.28 -7.65 -8.83
N PHE A 86 -17.17 -7.34 -7.54
CA PHE A 86 -18.24 -7.63 -6.58
C PHE A 86 -19.49 -6.76 -6.79
N VAL A 87 -19.30 -5.49 -7.19
CA VAL A 87 -20.39 -4.57 -7.56
C VAL A 87 -21.07 -5.00 -8.86
N ALA A 88 -20.32 -5.50 -9.84
CA ALA A 88 -20.85 -5.92 -11.14
C ALA A 88 -21.66 -7.23 -11.07
N SER A 89 -21.39 -8.09 -10.08
CA SER A 89 -22.26 -9.20 -9.74
C SER A 89 -23.44 -8.66 -8.92
N ASP A 90 -24.52 -8.27 -9.59
CA ASP A 90 -25.79 -7.74 -9.02
C ASP A 90 -26.50 -8.71 -8.03
N GLU A 91 -25.83 -9.79 -7.63
CA GLU A 91 -26.24 -10.79 -6.65
C GLU A 91 -25.98 -10.35 -5.19
N HIS A 92 -25.16 -9.32 -4.96
CA HIS A 92 -24.81 -8.86 -3.61
C HIS A 92 -25.58 -7.59 -3.21
N ASN A 93 -26.32 -7.67 -2.10
CA ASN A 93 -26.92 -6.50 -1.46
C ASN A 93 -25.83 -5.54 -0.97
N ASP A 94 -26.13 -4.23 -0.93
CA ASP A 94 -25.17 -3.19 -0.53
C ASP A 94 -24.59 -3.43 0.87
N GLU A 95 -25.39 -4.00 1.77
CA GLU A 95 -24.93 -4.39 3.12
C GLU A 95 -23.85 -5.46 3.09
N VAL A 96 -23.97 -6.46 2.21
CA VAL A 96 -22.98 -7.54 2.09
C VAL A 96 -21.69 -7.00 1.50
N LEU A 97 -21.79 -6.13 0.50
CA LEU A 97 -20.63 -5.50 -0.12
C LEU A 97 -19.89 -4.59 0.87
N ARG A 98 -20.63 -3.81 1.68
CA ARG A 98 -20.08 -3.03 2.79
C ARG A 98 -19.28 -3.91 3.74
N ASP A 99 -19.84 -5.04 4.15
CA ASP A 99 -19.23 -5.92 5.14
C ASP A 99 -17.97 -6.60 4.57
N ILE A 100 -17.95 -6.91 3.28
CA ILE A 100 -16.77 -7.38 2.55
C ILE A 100 -15.67 -6.30 2.54
N VAL A 101 -16.00 -5.07 2.12
CA VAL A 101 -15.07 -3.93 2.11
C VAL A 101 -14.50 -3.70 3.51
N LEU A 102 -15.37 -3.72 4.52
CA LEU A 102 -14.98 -3.54 5.91
C LEU A 102 -14.03 -4.64 6.40
N SER A 103 -14.31 -5.90 6.05
CA SER A 103 -13.45 -7.04 6.39
C SER A 103 -12.05 -6.87 5.79
N PHE A 104 -11.96 -6.45 4.53
CA PHE A 104 -10.67 -6.16 3.89
C PHE A 104 -9.94 -4.99 4.53
N LEU A 105 -10.64 -3.90 4.88
CA LEU A 105 -10.04 -2.74 5.53
C LEU A 105 -9.46 -3.10 6.91
N ILE A 106 -10.21 -3.84 7.72
CA ILE A 106 -9.77 -4.27 9.05
C ILE A 106 -8.58 -5.23 8.94
N ALA A 107 -8.70 -6.26 8.09
CA ALA A 107 -7.64 -7.24 7.88
C ALA A 107 -6.37 -6.58 7.33
N GLY A 108 -6.52 -5.69 6.35
CA GLY A 108 -5.42 -4.97 5.72
C GLY A 108 -4.71 -4.05 6.70
N ARG A 109 -5.43 -3.23 7.48
CA ARG A 109 -4.83 -2.27 8.40
C ARG A 109 -3.95 -2.94 9.45
N GLU A 110 -4.46 -3.97 10.11
CA GLU A 110 -3.76 -4.57 11.24
C GLU A 110 -2.53 -5.36 10.79
N THR A 111 -2.67 -6.12 9.71
CA THR A 111 -1.57 -6.94 9.16
C THR A 111 -0.49 -6.08 8.50
N THR A 112 -0.88 -5.06 7.73
CA THR A 112 0.11 -4.15 7.10
C THR A 112 0.82 -3.28 8.12
N SER A 113 0.13 -2.76 9.14
CA SER A 113 0.75 -1.97 10.20
C SER A 113 1.78 -2.79 10.98
N SER A 114 1.43 -4.02 11.36
CA SER A 114 2.38 -4.93 12.01
C SER A 114 3.55 -5.31 11.09
N GLY A 115 3.26 -5.66 9.83
CA GLY A 115 4.28 -6.01 8.85
C GLY A 115 5.27 -4.89 8.59
N LEU A 116 4.80 -3.65 8.41
CA LEU A 116 5.63 -2.47 8.24
C LEU A 116 6.46 -2.16 9.49
N SER A 117 5.87 -2.34 10.68
CA SER A 117 6.60 -2.15 11.94
C SER A 117 7.78 -3.11 12.05
N TRP A 118 7.56 -4.39 11.76
CA TRP A 118 8.63 -5.40 11.72
C TRP A 118 9.66 -5.12 10.63
N PHE A 119 9.21 -4.70 9.45
CA PHE A 119 10.08 -4.32 8.36
C PHE A 119 11.03 -3.18 8.75
N PHE A 120 10.49 -2.08 9.29
CA PHE A 120 11.30 -0.95 9.73
C PHE A 120 12.20 -1.30 10.91
N TRP A 121 11.73 -2.13 11.83
CA TRP A 121 12.56 -2.62 12.93
C TRP A 121 13.75 -3.44 12.42
N LEU A 122 13.51 -4.37 11.48
CA LEU A 122 14.56 -5.20 10.89
C LEU A 122 15.58 -4.37 10.11
N LEU A 123 15.09 -3.39 9.35
CA LEU A 123 15.93 -2.42 8.64
C LEU A 123 16.78 -1.58 9.60
N SER A 124 16.19 -1.08 10.69
CA SER A 124 16.92 -0.30 11.70
C SER A 124 17.99 -1.12 12.42
N SER A 125 17.78 -2.43 12.53
CA SER A 125 18.72 -3.36 13.17
C SER A 125 19.88 -3.77 12.26
N GLN A 126 19.81 -3.50 10.95
CA GLN A 126 20.82 -3.88 9.96
C GLN A 126 21.27 -2.66 9.13
N PRO A 127 22.15 -1.80 9.69
CA PRO A 127 22.60 -0.58 9.02
C PRO A 127 23.31 -0.85 7.68
N ASP A 128 23.98 -2.00 7.53
CA ASP A 128 24.67 -2.39 6.30
C ASP A 128 23.69 -2.63 5.15
N VAL A 129 22.57 -3.32 5.42
CA VAL A 129 21.50 -3.56 4.44
C VAL A 129 20.83 -2.25 4.07
N MET A 130 20.58 -1.37 5.04
CA MET A 130 20.02 -0.05 4.80
C MET A 130 20.93 0.82 3.93
N ALA A 131 22.25 0.78 4.15
CA ALA A 131 23.21 1.50 3.32
C ALA A 131 23.20 0.98 1.87
N CYS A 132 23.12 -0.35 1.68
CA CYS A 132 23.02 -0.97 0.36
C CYS A 132 21.75 -0.51 -0.38
N ILE A 133 20.57 -0.63 0.25
CA ILE A 133 19.28 -0.22 -0.32
C ILE A 133 19.30 1.27 -0.68
N THR A 134 19.81 2.11 0.23
CA THR A 134 19.86 3.56 0.01
C THR A 134 20.77 3.92 -1.17
N ASN A 135 21.90 3.24 -1.30
CA ASN A 135 22.81 3.45 -2.42
C ASN A 135 22.19 3.01 -3.75
N GLU A 136 21.48 1.89 -3.77
CA GLU A 136 20.78 1.40 -4.96
C GLU A 136 19.66 2.37 -5.40
N VAL A 137 18.80 2.80 -4.47
CA VAL A 137 17.73 3.77 -4.75
C VAL A 137 18.32 5.09 -5.26
N ARG A 138 19.41 5.58 -4.65
CA ARG A 138 20.09 6.79 -5.10
C ARG A 138 20.64 6.62 -6.52
N ALA A 139 21.30 5.50 -6.81
CA ALA A 139 21.81 5.21 -8.14
C ALA A 139 20.69 5.19 -9.19
N LEU A 140 19.55 4.56 -8.90
CA LEU A 140 18.39 4.51 -9.80
C LEU A 140 17.83 5.91 -10.09
N ILE A 141 17.65 6.72 -9.05
CA ILE A 141 17.17 8.11 -9.19
C ILE A 141 18.14 8.94 -10.03
N ASP A 142 19.45 8.79 -9.81
CA ASP A 142 20.45 9.54 -10.54
C ASP A 142 20.52 9.10 -12.00
N THR A 143 20.40 7.80 -12.31
CA THR A 143 20.25 7.33 -13.70
C THR A 143 19.01 7.89 -14.38
N ALA A 144 17.86 7.90 -13.70
CA ALA A 144 16.63 8.48 -14.26
C ALA A 144 16.78 9.98 -14.56
N ARG A 145 17.45 10.73 -13.67
CA ARG A 145 17.76 12.15 -13.87
C ARG A 145 18.70 12.37 -15.06
N ILE A 146 19.73 11.54 -15.21
CA ILE A 146 20.68 11.64 -16.33
C ILE A 146 19.94 11.40 -17.64
N ILE A 147 19.12 10.36 -17.73
CA ILE A 147 18.31 10.06 -18.92
C ILE A 147 17.39 11.23 -19.26
N ALA A 148 16.67 11.77 -18.27
CA ALA A 148 15.78 12.92 -18.47
C ALA A 148 16.55 14.16 -18.96
N LYS A 149 17.72 14.45 -18.39
CA LYS A 149 18.59 15.55 -18.83
C LYS A 149 19.09 15.33 -20.26
N HIS A 150 19.54 14.12 -20.59
CA HIS A 150 20.01 13.79 -21.94
C HIS A 150 18.90 13.95 -22.98
N ALA A 151 17.68 13.50 -22.66
CA ALA A 151 16.52 13.70 -23.50
C ALA A 151 16.21 15.19 -23.70
N SER A 152 16.25 15.99 -22.64
CA SER A 152 16.03 17.45 -22.70
C SER A 152 17.08 18.16 -23.57
N ILE A 153 18.37 17.82 -23.41
CA ILE A 153 19.46 18.36 -24.24
C ILE A 153 19.28 17.95 -25.70
N SER A 154 18.94 16.69 -25.97
CA SER A 154 18.73 16.19 -27.33
C SER A 154 17.54 16.87 -28.00
N ILE A 155 16.43 17.06 -27.29
CA ILE A 155 15.26 17.80 -27.79
C ILE A 155 15.64 19.26 -28.06
N SER A 156 16.33 19.91 -27.13
CA SER A 156 16.78 21.30 -27.30
C SER A 156 17.71 21.47 -28.51
N PHE A 157 18.64 20.55 -28.71
CA PHE A 157 19.54 20.54 -29.86
C PHE A 157 18.77 20.36 -31.18
N MET A 158 17.84 19.40 -31.22
CA MET A 158 16.98 19.17 -32.39
C MET A 158 16.12 20.40 -32.72
N LEU A 159 15.50 21.02 -31.72
CA LEU A 159 14.72 22.25 -31.88
C LEU A 159 15.59 23.41 -32.35
N ASN A 160 16.79 23.59 -31.80
CA ASN A 160 17.71 24.65 -32.23
C ASN A 160 18.11 24.48 -33.70
N LYS A 161 18.38 23.25 -34.14
CA LYS A 161 18.72 22.94 -35.53
C LYS A 161 17.54 23.21 -36.47
N ALA A 162 16.32 22.82 -36.08
CA ALA A 162 15.10 23.10 -36.84
C ALA A 162 14.83 24.62 -36.95
N LEU A 163 14.98 25.37 -35.86
CA LEU A 163 14.82 26.82 -35.84
C LEU A 163 15.85 27.53 -36.74
N LYS A 164 17.12 27.09 -36.72
CA LYS A 164 18.15 27.61 -37.62
C LYS A 164 17.84 27.34 -39.10
N MET A 165 17.32 26.15 -39.41
CA MET A 165 16.89 25.80 -40.76
C MET A 165 15.73 26.68 -41.23
N TYR A 166 14.71 26.86 -40.38
CA TYR A 166 13.58 27.75 -40.64
C TYR A 166 14.05 29.18 -40.91
N HIS A 167 14.94 29.72 -40.07
CA HIS A 167 15.48 31.06 -40.23
C HIS A 167 16.27 31.21 -41.55
N TRP A 168 17.04 30.19 -41.94
CA TRP A 168 17.74 30.14 -43.24
C TRP A 168 16.77 30.17 -44.42
N CYS A 169 15.72 29.34 -44.41
CA CYS A 169 14.69 29.33 -45.45
C CYS A 169 13.97 30.68 -45.55
N SER A 170 13.62 31.28 -44.41
CA SER A 170 12.99 32.61 -44.37
C SER A 170 13.88 33.71 -44.96
N ALA A 171 15.18 33.68 -44.64
CA ALA A 171 16.14 34.64 -45.20
C ALA A 171 16.33 34.45 -46.72
N ALA A 172 16.39 33.21 -47.19
CA ALA A 172 16.50 32.91 -48.61
C ALA A 172 15.27 33.36 -49.42
N LEU A 173 14.06 33.23 -48.84
CA LEU A 173 12.82 33.67 -49.49
C LEU A 173 12.78 35.20 -49.66
N HIS A 174 13.21 35.96 -48.65
CA HIS A 174 13.30 37.42 -48.73
C HIS A 174 14.34 37.90 -49.76
N ILE A 175 15.46 37.20 -49.93
CA ILE A 175 16.49 37.54 -50.93
C ILE A 175 15.99 37.26 -52.36
N GLY A 176 15.20 36.19 -52.55
CA GLY A 176 14.63 35.83 -53.86
C GLY A 176 13.55 36.80 -54.38
N ASP A 177 12.84 37.50 -53.48
CA ASP A 177 11.87 38.53 -53.88
C ASP A 177 12.54 39.84 -54.32
N THR A 178 13.71 40.18 -53.76
CA THR A 178 14.47 41.38 -54.17
C THR A 178 15.08 41.26 -55.57
N SER A 179 15.34 40.05 -56.07
CA SER A 179 15.81 39.81 -57.45
C SER A 179 14.71 39.84 -58.52
N ARG A 180 13.44 40.02 -58.15
CA ARG A 180 12.32 40.17 -59.09
C ARG A 180 11.99 41.64 -59.42
N PHE A 181 12.75 42.58 -58.88
CA PHE A 181 12.61 44.03 -59.06
C PHE A 181 13.85 44.74 -59.63
N ILE A 182 14.79 43.98 -60.22
CA ILE A 182 15.91 44.51 -61.01
C ILE A 182 15.79 44.01 -62.44
#